data_AF-A0A934V947-F1
#
_entry.id   AF-A0A934V947-F1
#
_cell.length_a   1.000
_cell.length_b   1.000
_cell.length_c   1.000
_cell.angle_alpha   90.00
_cell.angle_beta   90.00
_cell.angle_gamma   90.00
#
_symmetry.space_group_name_H-M   'P 1'
#
loop_
_entity.id
_entity.type
_entity.pdbx_description
1 polymer ?
#
loop_
_entity_poly.entity_id
_entity_poly.type
_entity_poly.pdbx_seq_one_letter_code
_entity_poly.pdbx_strand_id
1 'polypeptide(L)'
;MHLIEQKPLVSRYRLKARGFLNSISNRREFEGALIQVDGGYGCIHPWPELGDPTLDKCLADLAGARRWPIVRRALRCAEYDRTARGFENSLFEEMEVPRSHATLAKGDVTEIAFAVDAGFTVIKLKTGRDLVSEARFLEDMVAEYPSLQWRLDFNESLTPAAAVEFLSGLTEKARAAIDFVEDPCPYSETAWKEIRSTTRVKLAVDREAAPLSSAAQVMVVKPAIDEPFLLGESAISHSQRVVMTSYMDHPLGQAFAAWEAARLELQFPGLVGLCGLQTHHLFEPDEFSEALGPWSPDFKIPDGMGLGFDDLLAALPWTRLY
;
A
#
# COMPACT_ATOMS: atom_id res chain seq x y z
N MET A 1 19.76 11.65 34.64
CA MET A 1 18.66 12.56 34.28
C MET A 1 17.57 11.69 33.68
N HIS A 2 16.51 11.37 34.43
CA HIS A 2 15.38 10.65 33.86
C HIS A 2 14.68 11.59 32.87
N LEU A 3 14.89 11.38 31.57
CA LEU A 3 14.02 11.94 30.55
C LEU A 3 12.62 11.43 30.89
N ILE A 4 11.74 12.34 31.30
CA ILE A 4 10.31 12.06 31.34
C ILE A 4 9.97 11.70 29.90
N GLU A 5 9.60 10.45 29.63
CA GLU A 5 9.12 10.05 28.31
C GLU A 5 7.99 11.01 27.95
N GLN A 6 8.22 11.88 26.96
CA GLN A 6 7.17 12.76 26.50
C GLN A 6 6.10 11.88 25.85
N LYS A 7 4.89 11.94 26.40
CA LYS A 7 3.77 11.20 25.82
C LYS A 7 3.54 11.66 24.38
N PRO A 8 3.24 10.74 23.44
CA PRO A 8 2.93 11.08 22.06
C PRO A 8 1.84 12.15 21.96
N LEU A 9 1.99 13.05 21.01
CA LEU A 9 0.91 13.94 20.57
C LEU A 9 0.17 13.26 19.41
N VAL A 10 -1.13 13.52 19.32
CA VAL A 10 -2.03 12.91 18.34
C VAL A 10 -2.91 13.98 17.72
N SER A 11 -3.05 13.91 16.39
CA SER A 11 -4.03 14.65 15.62
C SER A 11 -4.89 13.66 14.86
N ARG A 12 -6.18 13.55 15.23
CA ARG A 12 -7.12 12.65 14.55
C ARG A 12 -7.56 13.27 13.22
N TYR A 13 -7.72 12.43 12.21
CA TYR A 13 -8.26 12.82 10.91
C TYR A 13 -9.30 11.79 10.44
N ARG A 14 -10.01 12.17 9.38
CA ARG A 14 -10.96 11.29 8.70
C ARG A 14 -10.83 11.47 7.20
N LEU A 15 -10.55 10.38 6.49
CA LEU A 15 -10.54 10.34 5.02
C LEU A 15 -11.91 9.87 4.52
N LYS A 16 -12.45 10.55 3.51
CA LYS A 16 -13.73 10.18 2.89
C LYS A 16 -13.50 9.65 1.49
N ALA A 17 -13.83 8.38 1.26
CA ALA A 17 -13.64 7.73 -0.03
C ALA A 17 -14.67 8.16 -1.07
N ARG A 18 -14.21 8.32 -2.31
CA ARG A 18 -15.07 8.64 -3.47
C ARG A 18 -16.02 7.49 -3.83
N GLY A 19 -15.67 6.26 -3.46
CA GLY A 19 -16.47 5.05 -3.64
C GLY A 19 -16.19 3.99 -2.57
N PHE A 20 -16.63 2.76 -2.81
CA PHE A 20 -16.28 1.61 -1.96
C PHE A 20 -14.89 1.10 -2.33
N LEU A 21 -14.02 0.92 -1.33
CA LEU A 21 -12.59 0.68 -1.56
C LEU A 21 -12.18 -0.80 -1.59
N ASN A 22 -13.06 -1.74 -1.28
CA ASN A 22 -12.76 -3.19 -1.35
C ASN A 22 -14.04 -4.02 -1.43
N SER A 23 -13.92 -5.31 -1.73
CA SER A 23 -15.05 -6.25 -1.84
C SER A 23 -15.75 -6.57 -0.51
N ILE A 24 -15.10 -6.29 0.62
CA ILE A 24 -15.49 -6.73 1.96
C ILE A 24 -16.40 -5.70 2.67
N SER A 25 -16.21 -4.40 2.40
CA SER A 25 -16.81 -3.30 3.17
C SER A 25 -17.44 -2.24 2.26
N ASN A 26 -18.60 -1.72 2.70
CA ASN A 26 -19.26 -0.55 2.11
C ASN A 26 -18.95 0.76 2.87
N ARG A 27 -17.99 0.73 3.80
CA ARG A 27 -17.54 1.91 4.54
C ARG A 27 -16.91 2.93 3.59
N ARG A 28 -17.17 4.22 3.85
CA ARG A 28 -16.64 5.34 3.07
C ARG A 28 -15.90 6.38 3.90
N GLU A 29 -15.94 6.29 5.22
CA GLU A 29 -15.25 7.22 6.11
C GLU A 29 -14.26 6.47 6.98
N PHE A 30 -12.99 6.82 6.89
CA PHE A 30 -11.88 6.11 7.51
C PHE A 30 -11.19 7.02 8.50
N GLU A 31 -11.28 6.66 9.77
CA GLU A 31 -10.64 7.40 10.85
C GLU A 31 -9.21 6.92 11.04
N GLY A 32 -8.29 7.88 11.17
CA GLY A 32 -6.91 7.63 11.51
C GLY A 32 -6.36 8.71 12.41
N ALA A 33 -5.08 8.59 12.72
CA ALA A 33 -4.36 9.56 13.53
C ALA A 33 -2.96 9.78 12.99
N LEU A 34 -2.56 11.05 12.92
CA LEU A 34 -1.16 11.40 12.87
C LEU A 34 -0.63 11.44 14.29
N ILE A 35 0.61 10.99 14.46
CA ILE A 35 1.30 10.98 15.75
C ILE A 35 2.54 11.87 15.65
N GLN A 36 2.89 12.51 16.75
CA GLN A 36 4.16 13.21 16.89
C GLN A 36 4.87 12.68 18.15
N VAL A 37 6.11 12.26 17.99
CA VAL A 37 6.97 11.74 19.07
C VAL A 37 8.33 12.41 18.96
N ASP A 38 8.69 13.18 19.99
CA ASP A 38 9.98 13.88 20.10
C ASP A 38 10.35 14.70 18.85
N GLY A 39 9.36 15.32 18.19
CA GLY A 39 9.55 16.15 17.00
C GLY A 39 9.48 15.43 15.66
N GLY A 40 9.35 14.11 15.62
CA GLY A 40 9.05 13.37 14.39
C GLY A 40 7.61 12.93 14.28
N TYR A 41 7.15 12.71 13.05
CA TYR A 41 5.76 12.45 12.71
C TYR A 41 5.55 11.06 12.10
N GLY A 42 4.41 10.44 12.43
CA GLY A 42 4.01 9.14 11.88
C GLY A 42 2.51 9.06 11.64
N CYS A 43 2.07 8.00 10.96
CA CYS A 43 0.68 7.77 10.61
C CYS A 43 0.18 6.43 11.18
N ILE A 44 -1.00 6.45 11.80
CA ILE A 44 -1.78 5.26 12.17
C ILE A 44 -3.10 5.31 11.40
N HIS A 45 -3.28 4.38 10.46
CA HIS A 45 -4.51 4.24 9.67
C HIS A 45 -4.96 2.78 9.63
N PRO A 46 -5.79 2.34 10.59
CA PRO A 46 -6.20 0.94 10.64
C PRO A 46 -7.34 0.62 9.67
N TRP A 47 -7.33 -0.60 9.18
CA TRP A 47 -8.40 -1.22 8.40
C TRP A 47 -9.03 -2.41 9.16
N PRO A 48 -9.96 -2.19 10.10
CA PRO A 48 -10.57 -3.28 10.87
C PRO A 48 -11.26 -4.34 10.01
N GLU A 49 -11.83 -3.94 8.87
CA GLU A 49 -12.39 -4.87 7.88
C GLU A 49 -11.35 -5.82 7.27
N LEU A 50 -10.06 -5.49 7.34
CA LEU A 50 -8.96 -6.32 6.86
C LEU A 50 -8.24 -7.07 7.99
N GLY A 51 -8.68 -6.93 9.24
CA GLY A 51 -8.13 -7.62 10.41
C GLY A 51 -7.36 -6.72 11.37
N ASP A 52 -7.20 -5.44 11.05
CA ASP A 52 -6.55 -4.52 11.97
C ASP A 52 -7.38 -4.28 13.23
N PRO A 53 -6.72 -3.88 14.32
CA PRO A 53 -7.44 -3.30 15.44
C PRO A 53 -8.07 -1.94 15.11
N THR A 54 -9.10 -1.54 15.87
CA THR A 54 -9.71 -0.20 15.73
C THR A 54 -8.75 0.91 16.14
N LEU A 55 -8.95 2.13 15.62
CA LEU A 55 -8.12 3.30 15.93
C LEU A 55 -8.00 3.55 17.44
N ASP A 56 -9.10 3.50 18.18
CA ASP A 56 -9.06 3.72 19.64
C ASP A 56 -8.19 2.68 20.35
N LYS A 57 -8.20 1.42 19.90
CA LYS A 57 -7.31 0.42 20.48
C LYS A 57 -5.85 0.68 20.05
N CYS A 58 -5.59 1.15 18.83
CA CYS A 58 -4.24 1.52 18.40
C CYS A 58 -3.67 2.65 19.26
N LEU A 59 -4.50 3.65 19.56
CA LEU A 59 -4.13 4.75 20.42
C LEU A 59 -3.92 4.28 21.88
N ALA A 60 -4.73 3.35 22.37
CA ALA A 60 -4.48 2.73 23.68
C ALA A 60 -3.17 1.93 23.71
N ASP A 61 -2.84 1.21 22.64
CA ASP A 61 -1.58 0.46 22.53
C ASP A 61 -0.35 1.39 22.39
N LEU A 62 -0.49 2.51 21.68
CA LEU A 62 0.51 3.58 21.57
C LEU A 62 0.85 4.19 22.93
N ALA A 63 -0.16 4.41 23.78
CA ALA A 63 0.01 4.89 25.15
C ALA A 63 0.59 3.82 26.10
N GLY A 64 0.59 2.55 25.68
CA GLY A 64 0.94 1.40 26.50
C GLY A 64 2.07 0.56 25.92
N ALA A 65 1.77 -0.71 25.64
CA ALA A 65 2.76 -1.74 25.39
C ALA A 65 3.29 -1.78 23.94
N ARG A 66 2.68 -1.03 23.01
CA ARG A 66 3.11 -0.91 21.60
C ARG A 66 3.30 -2.29 20.94
N ARG A 67 2.32 -3.16 21.12
CA ARG A 67 2.36 -4.57 20.69
C ARG A 67 2.00 -4.73 19.22
N TRP A 68 1.18 -3.84 18.68
CA TRP A 68 0.63 -4.03 17.34
C TRP A 68 1.58 -3.53 16.26
N PRO A 69 1.72 -4.29 15.15
CA PRO A 69 2.61 -3.90 14.05
C PRO A 69 2.34 -2.48 13.57
N ILE A 70 1.08 -2.11 13.36
CA ILE A 70 0.69 -0.76 12.92
C ILE A 70 1.19 0.35 13.86
N VAL A 71 1.20 0.12 15.17
CA VAL A 71 1.69 1.07 16.17
C VAL A 71 3.22 1.14 16.14
N ARG A 72 3.89 -0.02 16.07
CA ARG A 72 5.36 -0.07 15.99
C ARG A 72 5.90 0.58 14.72
N ARG A 73 5.24 0.34 13.59
CA ARG A 73 5.60 0.93 12.30
C ARG A 73 5.34 2.43 12.26
N ALA A 74 4.24 2.91 12.85
CA ALA A 74 4.01 4.35 13.01
C ALA A 74 5.09 5.03 13.88
N LEU A 75 5.53 4.38 14.96
CA LEU A 75 6.65 4.87 15.77
C LEU A 75 7.98 4.85 15.01
N ARG A 76 8.22 3.82 14.19
CA ARG A 76 9.41 3.74 13.34
C ARG A 76 9.42 4.84 12.27
N CYS A 77 8.26 5.14 11.69
CA CYS A 77 8.03 6.28 10.81
C CYS A 77 8.43 7.59 11.51
N ALA A 78 7.87 7.85 12.69
CA ALA A 78 8.21 9.03 13.49
C ALA A 78 9.70 9.09 13.89
N GLU A 79 10.35 7.96 14.15
CA GLU A 79 11.77 7.91 14.50
C GLU A 79 12.67 8.35 13.33
N TYR A 80 12.40 7.87 12.11
CA TYR A 80 13.15 8.27 10.93
C TYR A 80 12.91 9.73 10.56
N ASP A 81 11.64 10.15 10.59
CA ASP A 81 11.26 11.53 10.33
C ASP A 81 11.91 12.50 11.34
N ARG A 82 11.86 12.17 12.65
CA ARG A 82 12.56 12.93 13.71
C ARG A 82 14.05 13.08 13.42
N THR A 83 14.69 11.98 13.03
CA THR A 83 16.13 11.95 12.80
C THR A 83 16.49 12.89 11.66
N ALA A 84 15.80 12.79 10.52
CA ALA A 84 16.04 13.66 9.37
C ALA A 84 15.74 15.15 9.68
N ARG A 85 14.63 15.44 10.38
CA ARG A 85 14.32 16.81 10.83
C ARG A 85 15.39 17.39 11.76
N GLY A 86 15.97 16.57 12.64
CA GLY A 86 17.07 16.98 13.52
C GLY A 86 18.36 17.35 12.78
N PHE A 87 18.51 16.86 11.54
CA PHE A 87 19.60 17.23 10.64
C PHE A 87 19.20 18.29 9.60
N GLU A 88 17.98 18.83 9.69
CA GLU A 88 17.45 19.79 8.70
C GLU A 88 17.45 19.26 7.26
N ASN A 89 17.21 17.94 7.11
CA ASN A 89 17.23 17.26 5.82
C ASN A 89 15.87 16.63 5.50
N SER A 90 15.60 16.47 4.20
CA SER A 90 14.55 15.60 3.70
C SER A 90 15.00 14.14 3.74
N LEU A 91 14.10 13.21 4.08
CA LEU A 91 14.36 11.78 3.95
C LEU A 91 14.52 11.34 2.49
N PHE A 92 14.07 12.16 1.53
CA PHE A 92 14.16 11.89 0.11
C PHE A 92 15.39 12.52 -0.56
N GLU A 93 16.27 13.17 0.21
CA GLU A 93 17.53 13.68 -0.32
C GLU A 93 18.35 12.53 -0.94
N GLU A 94 18.73 12.70 -2.21
CA GLU A 94 19.45 11.69 -3.02
C GLU A 94 18.73 10.34 -3.17
N MET A 95 17.40 10.31 -2.98
CA MET A 95 16.58 9.11 -3.17
C MET A 95 15.88 9.10 -4.52
N GLU A 96 15.91 7.96 -5.20
CA GLU A 96 15.07 7.70 -6.37
C GLU A 96 13.84 6.87 -5.95
N VAL A 97 12.66 7.48 -5.97
CA VAL A 97 11.42 6.79 -5.59
C VAL A 97 10.93 5.92 -6.76
N PRO A 98 10.69 4.61 -6.57
CA PRO A 98 10.14 3.76 -7.62
C PRO A 98 8.76 4.23 -8.09
N ARG A 99 8.51 4.11 -9.39
CA ARG A 99 7.21 4.45 -10.00
C ARG A 99 6.08 3.57 -9.48
N SER A 100 4.84 4.08 -9.53
CA SER A 100 3.64 3.41 -9.06
C SER A 100 2.74 2.89 -10.18
N HIS A 101 1.96 1.85 -9.88
CA HIS A 101 0.76 1.47 -10.63
C HIS A 101 -0.42 2.37 -10.25
N ALA A 102 -1.43 2.42 -11.11
CA ALA A 102 -2.70 3.06 -10.82
C ALA A 102 -3.63 2.09 -10.09
N THR A 103 -4.05 2.41 -8.86
CA THR A 103 -5.00 1.59 -8.10
C THR A 103 -6.44 2.01 -8.40
N LEU A 104 -7.27 1.07 -8.84
CA LEU A 104 -8.69 1.25 -9.12
C LEU A 104 -9.52 0.35 -8.20
N ALA A 105 -10.52 0.93 -7.54
CA ALA A 105 -11.38 0.20 -6.61
C ALA A 105 -12.47 -0.64 -7.29
N LYS A 106 -12.73 -0.38 -8.57
CA LYS A 106 -13.70 -1.08 -9.42
C LYS A 106 -13.30 -0.93 -10.90
N GLY A 107 -13.89 -1.73 -11.77
CA GLY A 107 -13.74 -1.55 -13.21
C GLY A 107 -14.47 -0.29 -13.67
N ASP A 108 -13.72 0.74 -14.05
CA ASP A 108 -14.25 2.00 -14.59
C ASP A 108 -13.39 2.45 -15.77
N VAL A 109 -13.97 2.43 -16.97
CA VAL A 109 -13.28 2.79 -18.23
C VAL A 109 -12.76 4.22 -18.19
N THR A 110 -13.50 5.13 -17.54
CA THR A 110 -13.10 6.54 -17.44
C THR A 110 -11.87 6.68 -16.55
N GLU A 111 -11.81 5.96 -15.43
CA GLU A 111 -10.63 5.98 -14.55
C GLU A 111 -9.40 5.35 -15.23
N ILE A 112 -9.59 4.32 -16.07
CA ILE A 112 -8.49 3.75 -16.87
C ILE A 112 -7.97 4.77 -17.87
N ALA A 113 -8.85 5.45 -18.60
CA ALA A 113 -8.45 6.49 -19.55
C ALA A 113 -7.65 7.60 -18.83
N PHE A 114 -8.12 8.06 -17.66
CA PHE A 114 -7.37 9.02 -16.86
C PHE A 114 -6.01 8.49 -16.37
N ALA A 115 -5.92 7.22 -15.97
CA ALA A 115 -4.65 6.61 -15.58
C ALA A 115 -3.67 6.55 -16.76
N VAL A 116 -4.14 6.18 -17.95
CA VAL A 116 -3.34 6.15 -19.17
C VAL A 116 -2.85 7.55 -19.53
N ASP A 117 -3.74 8.55 -19.52
CA ASP A 117 -3.40 9.95 -19.80
C ASP A 117 -2.39 10.51 -18.78
N ALA A 118 -2.47 10.08 -17.52
CA ALA A 118 -1.50 10.41 -16.47
C ALA A 118 -0.15 9.65 -16.61
N GLY A 119 -0.04 8.71 -17.56
CA GLY A 119 1.20 8.01 -17.88
C GLY A 119 1.41 6.68 -17.12
N PHE A 120 0.38 6.14 -16.47
CA PHE A 120 0.46 4.82 -15.85
C PHE A 120 0.53 3.71 -16.92
N THR A 121 1.37 2.72 -16.68
CA THR A 121 1.53 1.54 -17.55
C THR A 121 0.97 0.25 -16.93
N VAL A 122 0.63 0.30 -15.65
CA VAL A 122 0.10 -0.83 -14.88
C VAL A 122 -1.11 -0.39 -14.08
N ILE A 123 -2.20 -1.15 -14.16
CA ILE A 123 -3.42 -0.95 -13.40
C ILE A 123 -3.55 -2.06 -12.35
N LYS A 124 -3.75 -1.71 -11.07
CA LYS A 124 -4.21 -2.64 -10.04
C LYS A 124 -5.72 -2.51 -9.91
N LEU A 125 -6.44 -3.57 -10.25
CA LEU A 125 -7.88 -3.66 -10.19
C LEU A 125 -8.30 -4.57 -9.04
N LYS A 126 -9.18 -4.07 -8.16
CA LYS A 126 -9.82 -4.90 -7.15
C LYS A 126 -10.92 -5.76 -7.77
N THR A 127 -10.89 -7.06 -7.47
CA THR A 127 -11.76 -8.09 -8.06
C THR A 127 -12.40 -8.97 -6.98
N GLY A 128 -13.26 -9.90 -7.38
CA GLY A 128 -13.86 -10.90 -6.51
C GLY A 128 -15.33 -10.67 -6.15
N ARG A 129 -15.99 -9.64 -6.69
CA ARG A 129 -17.43 -9.39 -6.46
C ARG A 129 -18.30 -10.07 -7.51
N ASP A 130 -17.96 -9.89 -8.78
CA ASP A 130 -18.66 -10.50 -9.91
C ASP A 130 -17.65 -10.92 -10.98
N LEU A 131 -17.17 -12.16 -10.84
CA LEU A 131 -16.13 -12.74 -11.68
C LEU A 131 -16.47 -12.73 -13.17
N VAL A 132 -17.74 -12.90 -13.53
CA VAL A 132 -18.14 -12.93 -14.95
C VAL A 132 -18.02 -11.53 -15.55
N SER A 133 -18.51 -10.52 -14.83
CA SER A 133 -18.39 -9.13 -15.27
C SER A 133 -16.94 -8.66 -15.27
N GLU A 134 -16.15 -9.03 -14.26
CA GLU A 134 -14.75 -8.64 -14.09
C GLU A 134 -13.85 -9.28 -15.16
N ALA A 135 -14.09 -10.55 -15.52
CA ALA A 135 -13.37 -11.21 -16.60
C ALA A 135 -13.64 -10.52 -17.96
N ARG A 136 -14.92 -10.25 -18.27
CA ARG A 136 -15.29 -9.54 -19.51
C ARG A 136 -14.68 -8.15 -19.56
N PHE A 137 -14.77 -7.41 -18.46
CA PHE A 137 -14.17 -6.09 -18.35
C PHE A 137 -12.67 -6.12 -18.59
N LEU A 138 -11.94 -7.07 -17.97
CA LEU A 138 -10.51 -7.23 -18.19
C LEU A 138 -10.19 -7.52 -19.66
N GLU A 139 -10.95 -8.43 -20.30
CA GLU A 139 -10.73 -8.78 -21.71
C GLU A 139 -10.98 -7.61 -22.66
N ASP A 140 -12.05 -6.86 -22.43
CA ASP A 140 -12.38 -5.65 -23.20
C ASP A 140 -11.28 -4.60 -23.03
N MET A 141 -10.81 -4.35 -21.80
CA MET A 141 -9.77 -3.36 -21.53
C MET A 141 -8.39 -3.79 -22.03
N VAL A 142 -8.06 -5.08 -22.04
CA VAL A 142 -6.84 -5.60 -22.70
C VAL A 142 -6.93 -5.49 -24.22
N ALA A 143 -8.14 -5.56 -24.79
CA ALA A 143 -8.33 -5.31 -26.21
C ALA A 143 -8.12 -3.83 -26.56
N GLU A 144 -8.68 -2.92 -25.76
CA GLU A 144 -8.61 -1.46 -25.95
C GLU A 144 -7.23 -0.87 -25.62
N TYR A 145 -6.60 -1.34 -24.53
CA TYR A 145 -5.31 -0.86 -24.03
C TYR A 145 -4.27 -1.99 -24.01
N PRO A 146 -3.80 -2.47 -25.17
CA PRO A 146 -2.94 -3.66 -25.26
C PRO A 146 -1.54 -3.48 -24.65
N SER A 147 -1.13 -2.25 -24.35
CA SER A 147 0.16 -1.95 -23.69
C SER A 147 0.08 -1.93 -22.17
N LEU A 148 -1.12 -1.94 -21.57
CA LEU A 148 -1.28 -1.97 -20.13
C LEU A 148 -1.01 -3.37 -19.57
N GLN A 149 -0.36 -3.41 -18.41
CA GLN A 149 -0.34 -4.61 -17.58
C GLN A 149 -1.33 -4.52 -16.43
N TRP A 150 -1.79 -5.67 -15.95
CA TRP A 150 -2.86 -5.75 -14.97
C TRP A 150 -2.41 -6.49 -13.72
N ARG A 151 -2.72 -5.93 -12.55
CA ARG A 151 -2.60 -6.59 -11.25
C ARG A 151 -4.02 -6.79 -10.72
N LEU A 152 -4.41 -8.03 -10.47
CA LEU A 152 -5.75 -8.33 -9.98
C LEU A 152 -5.67 -8.62 -8.48
N ASP A 153 -6.47 -7.96 -7.67
CA ASP A 153 -6.44 -8.09 -6.22
C ASP A 153 -7.78 -8.60 -5.69
N PHE A 154 -7.78 -9.84 -5.21
CA PHE A 154 -8.97 -10.52 -4.71
C PHE A 154 -9.15 -10.40 -3.20
N ASN A 155 -8.15 -9.94 -2.44
CA ASN A 155 -8.20 -9.90 -0.98
C ASN A 155 -8.74 -11.21 -0.35
N GLU A 156 -8.23 -12.36 -0.82
CA GLU A 156 -8.61 -13.72 -0.39
C GLU A 156 -10.08 -14.10 -0.64
N SER A 157 -10.78 -13.44 -1.56
CA SER A 157 -12.22 -13.64 -1.74
C SER A 157 -12.62 -14.97 -2.39
N LEU A 158 -11.69 -15.70 -3.03
CA LEU A 158 -12.00 -16.93 -3.75
C LEU A 158 -11.58 -18.19 -2.99
N THR A 159 -12.10 -19.32 -3.44
CA THR A 159 -11.52 -20.64 -3.13
C THR A 159 -10.40 -20.94 -4.14
N PRO A 160 -9.45 -21.85 -3.82
CA PRO A 160 -8.42 -22.25 -4.77
C PRO A 160 -8.98 -22.75 -6.12
N ALA A 161 -10.05 -23.53 -6.08
CA ALA A 161 -10.72 -24.03 -7.28
C ALA A 161 -11.34 -22.89 -8.12
N ALA A 162 -12.02 -21.94 -7.47
CA ALA A 162 -12.61 -20.79 -8.16
C ALA A 162 -11.53 -19.88 -8.77
N ALA A 163 -10.37 -19.72 -8.11
CA ALA A 163 -9.24 -18.99 -8.67
C ALA A 163 -8.67 -19.66 -9.93
N VAL A 164 -8.51 -21.00 -9.91
CA VAL A 164 -8.09 -21.76 -11.11
C VAL A 164 -9.11 -21.62 -12.24
N GLU A 165 -10.40 -21.77 -11.94
CA GLU A 165 -11.49 -21.65 -12.91
C GLU A 165 -11.49 -20.26 -13.57
N PHE A 166 -11.46 -19.19 -12.77
CA PHE A 166 -11.42 -17.82 -13.25
C PHE A 166 -10.21 -17.58 -14.17
N LEU A 167 -8.99 -17.87 -13.69
CA LEU A 167 -7.77 -17.56 -14.44
C LEU A 167 -7.58 -18.44 -15.67
N SER A 168 -8.08 -19.68 -15.65
CA SER A 168 -8.06 -20.58 -16.81
C SER A 168 -9.09 -20.16 -17.85
N GLY A 169 -10.22 -19.61 -17.40
CA GLY A 169 -11.32 -19.12 -18.24
C GLY A 169 -10.99 -17.84 -19.02
N LEU A 170 -10.02 -17.04 -18.58
CA LEU A 170 -9.55 -15.87 -19.32
C LEU A 170 -8.94 -16.25 -20.68
N THR A 171 -9.14 -15.40 -21.68
CA THR A 171 -8.43 -15.48 -22.95
C THR A 171 -6.91 -15.46 -22.75
N GLU A 172 -6.18 -16.09 -23.67
CA GLU A 172 -4.71 -16.09 -23.63
C GLU A 172 -4.12 -14.68 -23.60
N LYS A 173 -4.71 -13.76 -24.36
CA LYS A 173 -4.29 -12.35 -24.39
C LYS A 173 -4.49 -11.67 -23.04
N ALA A 174 -5.66 -11.81 -22.41
CA ALA A 174 -5.91 -11.23 -21.09
C ALA A 174 -4.99 -11.82 -20.03
N ARG A 175 -4.81 -13.16 -20.03
CA ARG A 175 -3.91 -13.85 -19.11
C ARG A 175 -2.45 -13.42 -19.29
N ALA A 176 -1.99 -13.18 -20.52
CA ALA A 176 -0.65 -12.70 -20.80
C ALA A 176 -0.42 -11.23 -20.38
N ALA A 177 -1.48 -10.43 -20.28
CA ALA A 177 -1.42 -9.05 -19.82
C ALA A 177 -1.36 -8.91 -18.28
N ILE A 178 -1.58 -10.00 -17.53
CA ILE A 178 -1.52 -9.99 -16.07
C ILE A 178 -0.05 -9.99 -15.60
N ASP A 179 0.35 -8.96 -14.82
CA ASP A 179 1.64 -8.93 -14.11
C ASP A 179 1.63 -9.95 -12.95
N PHE A 180 0.57 -9.91 -12.13
CA PHE A 180 0.29 -10.92 -11.11
C PHE A 180 -1.15 -10.85 -10.60
N VAL A 181 -1.56 -11.89 -9.87
CA VAL A 181 -2.79 -11.94 -9.08
C VAL A 181 -2.41 -11.94 -7.60
N GLU A 182 -2.91 -10.95 -6.87
CA GLU A 182 -2.72 -10.73 -5.44
C GLU A 182 -3.82 -11.43 -4.65
N ASP A 183 -3.40 -12.26 -3.69
CA ASP A 183 -4.26 -12.97 -2.74
C ASP A 183 -5.54 -13.54 -3.37
N PRO A 184 -5.46 -14.45 -4.36
CA PRO A 184 -6.65 -15.02 -5.00
C PRO A 184 -7.57 -15.72 -3.99
N CYS A 185 -6.97 -16.39 -3.01
CA CYS A 185 -7.61 -17.14 -1.93
C CYS A 185 -6.68 -17.11 -0.70
N PRO A 186 -7.13 -17.51 0.50
CA PRO A 186 -6.26 -17.62 1.68
C PRO A 186 -4.96 -18.36 1.37
N TYR A 187 -3.86 -17.95 2.01
CA TYR A 187 -2.55 -18.47 1.64
C TYR A 187 -2.41 -19.94 2.02
N SER A 188 -1.95 -20.73 1.06
CA SER A 188 -1.57 -22.12 1.26
C SER A 188 -0.49 -22.47 0.26
N GLU A 189 0.67 -22.90 0.77
CA GLU A 189 1.81 -23.19 -0.10
C GLU A 189 1.47 -24.21 -1.19
N THR A 190 0.73 -25.27 -0.82
CA THR A 190 0.28 -26.29 -1.76
C THR A 190 -0.72 -25.73 -2.78
N ALA A 191 -1.77 -25.03 -2.31
CA ALA A 191 -2.83 -24.54 -3.19
C ALA A 191 -2.29 -23.48 -4.17
N TRP A 192 -1.43 -22.58 -3.70
CA TRP A 192 -0.86 -21.52 -4.54
C TRP A 192 0.14 -22.08 -5.57
N LYS A 193 0.92 -23.11 -5.20
CA LYS A 193 1.75 -23.85 -6.16
C LYS A 193 0.90 -24.51 -7.26
N GLU A 194 -0.25 -25.06 -6.90
CA GLU A 194 -1.21 -25.66 -7.85
C GLU A 194 -1.88 -24.62 -8.76
N ILE A 195 -2.35 -23.51 -8.20
CA ILE A 195 -2.90 -22.39 -8.98
C ILE A 195 -1.89 -21.92 -10.02
N ARG A 196 -0.64 -21.68 -9.59
CA ARG A 196 0.43 -21.22 -10.48
C ARG A 196 0.80 -22.26 -11.53
N SER A 197 0.92 -23.54 -11.17
CA SER A 197 1.34 -24.58 -12.11
C SER A 197 0.29 -24.79 -13.22
N THR A 198 -1.00 -24.64 -12.86
CA THR A 198 -2.13 -24.80 -13.77
C THR A 198 -2.33 -23.58 -14.66
N THR A 199 -2.34 -22.38 -14.07
CA THR A 199 -2.71 -21.14 -14.79
C THR A 199 -1.51 -20.44 -15.42
N ARG A 200 -0.30 -20.74 -14.95
CA ARG A 200 0.96 -20.04 -15.29
C ARG A 200 1.01 -18.55 -14.91
N VAL A 201 -0.01 -18.05 -14.23
CA VAL A 201 -0.08 -16.67 -13.74
C VAL A 201 0.78 -16.53 -12.48
N LYS A 202 1.54 -15.43 -12.37
CA LYS A 202 2.31 -15.12 -11.16
C LYS A 202 1.36 -14.73 -10.03
N LEU A 203 1.66 -15.19 -8.82
CA LEU A 203 0.88 -14.82 -7.63
C LEU A 203 1.66 -13.84 -6.76
N ALA A 204 0.95 -12.93 -6.12
CA ALA A 204 1.46 -12.02 -5.11
C ALA A 204 0.82 -12.30 -3.76
N VAL A 205 1.63 -12.34 -2.70
CA VAL A 205 1.15 -12.47 -1.32
C VAL A 205 1.15 -11.10 -0.65
N ASP A 206 0.02 -10.73 -0.06
CA ASP A 206 -0.17 -9.47 0.68
C ASP A 206 -0.60 -9.72 2.13
N ARG A 207 -1.81 -10.26 2.36
CA ARG A 207 -2.37 -10.43 3.72
C ARG A 207 -1.57 -11.36 4.62
N GLU A 208 -1.00 -12.41 4.04
CA GLU A 208 -0.15 -13.38 4.73
C GLU A 208 1.33 -13.22 4.31
N ALA A 209 1.76 -11.99 3.98
CA ALA A 209 3.15 -11.72 3.67
C ALA A 209 4.04 -12.04 4.88
N ALA A 210 4.89 -13.04 4.72
CA ALA A 210 5.81 -13.51 5.75
C ALA A 210 7.06 -14.11 5.10
N PRO A 211 8.16 -14.27 5.85
CA PRO A 211 9.39 -14.83 5.31
C PRO A 211 9.24 -16.22 4.68
N LEU A 212 8.22 -17.01 5.03
CA LEU A 212 8.00 -18.34 4.48
C LEU A 212 6.95 -18.39 3.35
N SER A 213 6.43 -17.23 2.93
CA SER A 213 5.38 -17.12 1.91
C SER A 213 5.93 -17.28 0.48
N SER A 214 6.71 -18.34 0.26
CA SER A 214 7.55 -18.59 -0.92
C SER A 214 6.81 -19.20 -2.13
N ALA A 215 5.54 -19.61 -1.97
CA ALA A 215 4.73 -20.07 -3.11
C ALA A 215 4.37 -18.92 -4.06
N ALA A 216 4.35 -17.68 -3.57
CA ALA A 216 4.15 -16.48 -4.36
C ALA A 216 5.42 -16.10 -5.15
N GLN A 217 5.27 -15.39 -6.26
CA GLN A 217 6.39 -14.85 -7.05
C GLN A 217 6.65 -13.37 -6.73
N VAL A 218 5.71 -12.75 -6.04
CA VAL A 218 5.76 -11.35 -5.64
C VAL A 218 5.40 -11.28 -4.16
N MET A 219 6.17 -10.51 -3.40
CA MET A 219 5.87 -10.16 -2.02
C MET A 219 5.39 -8.72 -2.01
N VAL A 220 4.14 -8.51 -1.62
CA VAL A 220 3.61 -7.17 -1.36
C VAL A 220 4.04 -6.78 0.05
N VAL A 221 4.59 -5.59 0.19
CA VAL A 221 5.08 -5.07 1.47
C VAL A 221 4.40 -3.73 1.73
N LYS A 222 3.82 -3.58 2.91
CA LYS A 222 3.13 -2.37 3.38
C LYS A 222 3.86 -1.79 4.57
N PRO A 223 4.68 -0.73 4.42
CA PRO A 223 5.47 -0.18 5.51
C PRO A 223 4.68 0.27 6.74
N ALA A 224 3.37 0.48 6.59
CA ALA A 224 2.44 0.77 7.68
C ALA A 224 2.27 -0.41 8.67
N ILE A 225 2.49 -1.65 8.25
CA ILE A 225 2.27 -2.85 9.09
C ILE A 225 3.41 -3.89 9.01
N ASP A 226 4.16 -3.91 7.91
CA ASP A 226 5.23 -4.88 7.66
C ASP A 226 6.62 -4.35 8.01
N GLU A 227 7.58 -5.26 8.14
CA GLU A 227 9.01 -4.96 8.29
C GLU A 227 9.73 -5.10 6.93
N PRO A 228 9.99 -3.98 6.20
CA PRO A 228 10.38 -4.07 4.79
C PRO A 228 11.70 -4.80 4.54
N PHE A 229 12.68 -4.65 5.43
CA PHE A 229 13.99 -5.28 5.27
C PHE A 229 13.93 -6.79 5.52
N LEU A 230 13.18 -7.22 6.55
CA LEU A 230 12.99 -8.65 6.84
C LEU A 230 12.31 -9.36 5.66
N LEU A 231 11.27 -8.73 5.12
CA LEU A 231 10.54 -9.25 3.96
C LEU A 231 11.38 -9.18 2.68
N GLY A 232 12.15 -8.10 2.49
CA GLY A 232 13.07 -7.96 1.35
C GLY A 232 14.17 -9.01 1.32
N GLU A 233 14.83 -9.28 2.47
CA GLU A 233 15.83 -10.35 2.58
C GLU A 233 15.22 -11.72 2.28
N SER A 234 14.00 -11.97 2.79
CA SER A 234 13.31 -13.22 2.45
C SER A 234 12.99 -13.30 0.96
N ALA A 235 12.47 -12.23 0.36
CA ALA A 235 12.14 -12.19 -1.05
C ALA A 235 13.37 -12.51 -1.92
N ILE A 236 14.56 -11.99 -1.58
CA ILE A 236 15.82 -12.35 -2.23
C ILE A 236 16.07 -13.85 -2.11
N SER A 237 16.00 -14.41 -0.90
CA SER A 237 16.29 -15.83 -0.67
C SER A 237 15.34 -16.79 -1.40
N HIS A 238 14.12 -16.33 -1.71
CA HIS A 238 13.12 -17.08 -2.47
C HIS A 238 12.99 -16.64 -3.94
N SER A 239 13.87 -15.77 -4.43
CA SER A 239 13.83 -15.22 -5.80
C SER A 239 12.47 -14.57 -6.17
N GLN A 240 11.86 -13.87 -5.22
CA GLN A 240 10.63 -13.12 -5.38
C GLN A 240 10.93 -11.66 -5.74
N ARG A 241 10.01 -11.01 -6.47
CA ARG A 241 10.01 -9.55 -6.60
C ARG A 241 9.34 -8.92 -5.38
N VAL A 242 9.76 -7.72 -5.00
CA VAL A 242 9.04 -6.93 -3.99
C VAL A 242 8.22 -5.84 -4.67
N VAL A 243 6.99 -5.65 -4.21
CA VAL A 243 6.13 -4.51 -4.56
C VAL A 243 5.77 -3.79 -3.28
N MET A 244 6.31 -2.57 -3.10
CA MET A 244 5.92 -1.73 -1.97
C MET A 244 4.57 -1.08 -2.26
N THR A 245 3.68 -1.06 -1.28
CA THR A 245 2.41 -0.34 -1.38
C THR A 245 2.18 0.57 -0.19
N SER A 246 1.48 1.68 -0.41
CA SER A 246 0.83 2.41 0.67
C SER A 246 -0.30 1.58 1.26
N TYR A 247 -0.84 2.00 2.40
CA TYR A 247 -1.90 1.26 3.08
C TYR A 247 -3.28 1.84 2.83
N MET A 248 -3.47 2.50 1.67
CA MET A 248 -4.63 3.36 1.39
C MET A 248 -4.87 4.35 2.54
N ASP A 249 -3.78 4.90 3.06
CA ASP A 249 -3.72 5.69 4.27
C ASP A 249 -3.46 7.17 3.98
N HIS A 250 -3.32 7.96 5.04
CA HIS A 250 -3.05 9.39 4.95
C HIS A 250 -1.81 9.68 4.08
N PRO A 251 -1.76 10.82 3.37
CA PRO A 251 -0.60 11.21 2.55
C PRO A 251 0.76 11.12 3.25
N LEU A 252 0.84 11.38 4.57
CA LEU A 252 2.06 11.15 5.37
C LEU A 252 2.50 9.67 5.37
N GLY A 253 1.54 8.74 5.48
CA GLY A 253 1.81 7.30 5.38
C GLY A 253 2.21 6.86 3.97
N GLN A 254 1.63 7.48 2.94
CA GLN A 254 2.03 7.29 1.54
C GLN A 254 3.47 7.78 1.30
N ALA A 255 3.86 8.93 1.85
CA ALA A 255 5.24 9.42 1.82
C ALA A 255 6.20 8.46 2.54
N PHE A 256 5.82 7.94 3.71
CA PHE A 256 6.62 6.93 4.39
C PHE A 256 6.80 5.65 3.58
N ALA A 257 5.74 5.19 2.91
CA ALA A 257 5.82 4.03 2.03
C ALA A 257 6.73 4.28 0.82
N ALA A 258 6.66 5.48 0.22
CA ALA A 258 7.52 5.89 -0.88
C ALA A 258 9.00 5.94 -0.47
N TRP A 259 9.29 6.50 0.71
CA TRP A 259 10.64 6.53 1.23
C TRP A 259 11.18 5.14 1.56
N GLU A 260 10.40 4.27 2.23
CA GLU A 260 10.83 2.88 2.50
C GLU A 260 11.04 2.10 1.20
N ALA A 261 10.27 2.37 0.13
CA ALA A 261 10.50 1.77 -1.18
C ALA A 261 11.86 2.16 -1.76
N ALA A 262 12.15 3.47 -1.78
CA ALA A 262 13.43 3.99 -2.26
C ALA A 262 14.60 3.48 -1.42
N ARG A 263 14.45 3.43 -0.09
CA ARG A 263 15.47 2.94 0.84
C ARG A 263 15.73 1.45 0.68
N LEU A 264 14.69 0.65 0.48
CA LEU A 264 14.85 -0.79 0.26
C LEU A 264 15.53 -1.07 -1.10
N GLU A 265 15.18 -0.31 -2.14
CA GLU A 265 15.84 -0.42 -3.45
C GLU A 265 17.30 0.01 -3.41
N LEU A 266 17.63 1.09 -2.67
CA LEU A 266 19.01 1.51 -2.45
C LEU A 266 19.83 0.43 -1.75
N GLN A 267 19.23 -0.26 -0.78
CA GLN A 267 19.90 -1.35 -0.05
C GLN A 267 20.03 -2.62 -0.90
N PHE A 268 19.02 -2.94 -1.70
CA PHE A 268 18.93 -4.15 -2.51
C PHE A 268 18.57 -3.80 -3.96
N PRO A 269 19.53 -3.29 -4.76
CA PRO A 269 19.24 -2.85 -6.12
C PRO A 269 18.65 -3.95 -7.00
N GLY A 270 17.56 -3.63 -7.69
CA GLY A 270 16.79 -4.52 -8.55
C GLY A 270 15.74 -5.37 -7.83
N LEU A 271 15.58 -5.23 -6.52
CA LEU A 271 14.59 -5.99 -5.74
C LEU A 271 13.19 -5.38 -5.84
N VAL A 272 13.10 -4.06 -5.71
CA VAL A 272 11.84 -3.33 -5.65
C VAL A 272 11.40 -3.01 -7.07
N GLY A 273 10.28 -3.62 -7.47
CA GLY A 273 9.67 -3.35 -8.78
C GLY A 273 8.82 -2.09 -8.78
N LEU A 274 7.95 -2.00 -9.79
CA LEU A 274 6.91 -0.98 -9.85
C LEU A 274 5.94 -1.12 -8.67
N CYS A 275 5.81 -0.07 -7.86
CA CYS A 275 5.14 -0.02 -6.56
C CYS A 275 3.66 0.37 -6.66
N GLY A 276 2.99 0.58 -5.52
CA GLY A 276 1.63 1.13 -5.38
C GLY A 276 1.57 2.17 -4.28
N LEU A 277 2.30 3.28 -4.44
CA LEU A 277 2.59 4.23 -3.36
C LEU A 277 1.53 5.32 -3.22
N GLN A 278 0.78 5.61 -4.28
CA GLN A 278 -0.17 6.72 -4.31
C GLN A 278 -1.60 6.22 -4.41
N THR A 279 -2.38 6.52 -3.37
CA THR A 279 -3.78 6.12 -3.21
C THR A 279 -4.67 7.29 -2.77
N HIS A 280 -4.12 8.50 -2.66
CA HIS A 280 -4.86 9.71 -2.26
C HIS A 280 -6.02 10.05 -3.20
N HIS A 281 -5.93 9.69 -4.49
CA HIS A 281 -7.00 9.91 -5.47
C HIS A 281 -8.30 9.15 -5.14
N LEU A 282 -8.20 8.08 -4.35
CA LEU A 282 -9.36 7.30 -3.89
C LEU A 282 -10.24 8.07 -2.89
N PHE A 283 -9.71 9.16 -2.31
CA PHE A 283 -10.35 9.96 -1.29
C PHE A 283 -10.73 11.36 -1.81
N GLU A 284 -11.61 12.04 -1.08
CA GLU A 284 -11.83 13.47 -1.22
C GLU A 284 -10.54 14.22 -0.88
N PRO A 285 -10.17 15.26 -1.65
CA PRO A 285 -8.91 15.93 -1.47
C PRO A 285 -8.90 16.76 -0.19
N ASP A 286 -7.73 16.78 0.46
CA ASP A 286 -7.34 17.69 1.53
C ASP A 286 -5.97 18.32 1.23
N GLU A 287 -5.53 19.27 2.07
CA GLU A 287 -4.26 19.99 1.90
C GLU A 287 -3.04 19.05 1.83
N PHE A 288 -3.06 17.91 2.54
CA PHE A 288 -1.99 16.92 2.49
C PHE A 288 -1.98 16.16 1.16
N SER A 289 -3.14 15.83 0.62
CA SER A 289 -3.26 15.16 -0.67
C SER A 289 -2.87 16.08 -1.83
N GLU A 290 -3.15 17.38 -1.72
CA GLU A 290 -2.75 18.40 -2.69
C GLU A 290 -1.22 18.59 -2.70
N ALA A 291 -0.57 18.47 -1.55
CA ALA A 291 0.89 18.51 -1.46
C ALA A 291 1.56 17.36 -2.24
N LEU A 292 0.96 16.16 -2.25
CA LEU A 292 1.37 15.03 -3.11
C LEU A 292 1.04 15.23 -4.61
N GLY A 293 0.36 16.31 -4.97
CA GLY A 293 0.08 16.68 -6.35
C GLY A 293 -0.93 15.75 -7.05
N PRO A 294 -1.04 15.87 -8.39
CA PRO A 294 -1.96 15.06 -9.17
C PRO A 294 -1.62 13.58 -9.08
N TRP A 295 -2.63 12.73 -9.26
CA TRP A 295 -2.44 11.29 -9.37
C TRP A 295 -1.57 10.97 -10.60
N SER A 296 -0.42 10.35 -10.35
CA SER A 296 0.67 10.16 -11.31
C SER A 296 1.44 8.88 -10.97
N PRO A 297 2.08 8.20 -11.94
CA PRO A 297 3.02 7.12 -11.67
C PRO A 297 4.27 7.59 -10.92
N ASP A 298 4.67 8.84 -11.08
CA ASP A 298 5.85 9.41 -10.43
C ASP A 298 5.45 10.10 -9.12
N PHE A 299 6.11 9.71 -8.02
CA PHE A 299 5.79 10.20 -6.69
C PHE A 299 6.29 11.64 -6.52
N LYS A 300 5.38 12.59 -6.30
CA LYS A 300 5.76 13.95 -5.94
C LYS A 300 6.13 14.00 -4.45
N ILE A 301 7.39 14.28 -4.18
CA ILE A 301 7.89 14.47 -2.82
C ILE A 301 7.27 15.78 -2.25
N PRO A 302 6.63 15.73 -1.07
CA PRO A 302 6.13 16.93 -0.41
C PRO A 302 7.28 17.79 0.11
N ASP A 303 7.12 19.12 0.05
CA ASP A 303 8.13 20.06 0.53
C ASP A 303 8.32 19.96 2.05
N GLY A 304 9.55 20.23 2.53
CA GLY A 304 9.91 20.29 3.95
C GLY A 304 10.94 19.25 4.38
N MET A 305 11.15 19.17 5.69
CA MET A 305 12.11 18.28 6.34
C MET A 305 11.51 16.92 6.67
N GLY A 306 12.35 15.90 6.87
CA GLY A 306 11.88 14.55 7.13
C GLY A 306 11.03 14.02 5.97
N LEU A 307 9.80 13.63 6.26
CA LEU A 307 8.80 13.22 5.26
C LEU A 307 8.10 14.41 4.56
N GLY A 308 8.49 15.65 4.86
CA GLY A 308 7.87 16.88 4.36
C GLY A 308 6.66 17.33 5.17
N PHE A 309 5.80 18.14 4.54
CA PHE A 309 4.54 18.68 5.08
C PHE A 309 4.72 19.61 6.30
N ASP A 310 5.85 20.30 6.42
CA ASP A 310 6.22 21.06 7.62
C ASP A 310 5.14 22.05 8.08
N ASP A 311 4.66 22.90 7.17
CA ASP A 311 3.64 23.90 7.49
C ASP A 311 2.30 23.26 7.88
N LEU A 312 1.91 22.19 7.17
CA LEU A 312 0.66 21.47 7.43
C LEU A 312 0.70 20.76 8.78
N LEU A 313 1.82 20.09 9.09
CA LEU A 313 2.02 19.40 10.37
C LEU A 313 2.07 20.40 11.53
N ALA A 314 2.66 21.58 11.34
CA ALA A 314 2.70 22.64 12.34
C ALA A 314 1.31 23.22 12.65
N ALA A 315 0.41 23.25 11.67
CA ALA A 315 -0.94 23.79 11.80
C ALA A 315 -1.95 22.84 12.48
N LEU A 316 -1.62 21.56 12.64
CA LEU A 316 -2.54 20.55 13.17
C LEU A 316 -2.88 20.77 14.66
N PRO A 317 -4.12 20.42 15.08
CA PRO A 317 -4.56 20.52 16.47
C PRO A 317 -4.02 19.36 17.33
N TRP A 318 -2.72 19.38 17.62
CA TRP A 318 -2.05 18.34 18.40
C TRP A 318 -2.59 18.24 19.83
N THR A 319 -2.98 17.04 20.23
CA THR A 319 -3.43 16.73 21.59
C THR A 319 -2.55 15.67 22.23
N ARG A 320 -2.25 15.82 23.52
CA ARG A 320 -1.45 14.83 24.24
C ARG A 320 -2.29 13.58 24.49
N LEU A 321 -1.74 12.44 24.09
CA LEU A 321 -2.32 11.13 24.38
C LEU A 321 -2.08 10.82 25.86
N TYR A 322 -3.15 10.62 26.64
CA TYR A 322 -3.08 10.35 28.08
C TYR A 322 -3.29 8.88 28.40
#